data_AF-A0A258A917-F1
#
_entry.id   AF-A0A258A917-F1
#
_cell.length_a   1.000
_cell.length_b   1.000
_cell.length_c   1.000
_cell.angle_alpha   90.00
_cell.angle_beta   90.00
_cell.angle_gamma   90.00
#
_symmetry.space_group_name_H-M   'P 1'
#
loop_
_entity.id
_entity.type
_entity.pdbx_description
1 polymer ?
#
loop_
_entity_poly.entity_id
_entity_poly.type
_entity_poly.pdbx_seq_one_letter_code
_entity_poly.pdbx_strand_id
1 'polypeptide(L)' 'MAVKPPRPRLPSLKALRAFEAAARLESFTEAAAELGVTPGAVTQQIRQ' A
#
# COMPACT_ATOMS: atom_id res chain seq x y z
N MET A 1 -14.57 29.04 16.73
CA MET A 1 -14.00 27.80 17.29
C MET A 1 -13.33 27.03 16.16
N ALA A 2 -11.99 27.11 16.03
CA ALA A 2 -11.28 26.42 14.95
C ALA A 2 -11.09 24.95 15.35
N VAL A 3 -11.94 24.07 14.81
CA VAL A 3 -11.76 22.63 14.95
C VAL A 3 -10.57 22.21 14.09
N LYS A 4 -9.47 21.79 14.72
CA LYS A 4 -8.33 21.19 14.04
C LYS A 4 -8.58 19.67 14.03
N PRO A 5 -9.03 19.07 12.92
CA PRO A 5 -9.34 17.66 12.91
C PRO A 5 -8.07 16.85 13.19
N PRO A 6 -8.17 15.70 13.90
CA PRO A 6 -7.04 14.80 14.06
C PRO A 6 -6.57 14.38 12.67
N ARG A 7 -5.29 14.58 12.37
CA ARG A 7 -4.70 14.14 11.10
C ARG A 7 -4.66 12.61 11.10
N PRO A 8 -5.36 11.92 10.17
CA PRO A 8 -5.24 10.49 10.03
C PRO A 8 -3.77 10.13 9.79
N ARG A 9 -3.32 9.00 10.35
CA ARG A 9 -1.99 8.49 10.03
C ARG A 9 -1.99 8.17 8.54
N LEU A 10 -1.09 8.81 7.80
CA LEU A 10 -0.96 8.56 6.38
C LEU A 10 -0.39 7.15 6.18
N PRO A 11 -0.88 6.40 5.18
CA PRO A 11 -0.29 5.13 4.81
C PRO A 11 1.18 5.33 4.43
N SER A 12 1.99 4.30 4.66
CA SER A 12 3.41 4.36 4.30
C SER A 12 3.60 4.48 2.78
N LEU A 13 4.72 5.04 2.32
CA LEU A 13 5.03 5.09 0.88
C LEU A 13 5.05 3.70 0.22
N LYS A 14 5.41 2.67 1.00
CA LYS A 14 5.36 1.28 0.55
C LYS A 14 3.93 0.79 0.33
N ALA A 15 3.00 1.17 1.21
CA ALA A 15 1.58 0.84 1.06
C ALA A 15 1.00 1.44 -0.23
N LEU A 16 1.31 2.70 -0.51
CA LEU A 16 0.87 3.38 -1.73
C LEU A 16 1.42 2.68 -2.98
N ARG A 17 2.71 2.34 -2.99
CA ARG A 17 3.36 1.66 -4.11
C ARG A 17 2.86 0.23 -4.31
N ALA A 18 2.65 -0.52 -3.22
CA ALA A 18 2.08 -1.86 -3.25
C ALA A 18 0.65 -1.86 -3.78
N PHE A 19 -0.15 -0.89 -3.33
CA PHE A 19 -1.52 -0.71 -3.79
C PHE A 19 -1.58 -0.35 -5.28
N GLU A 20 -0.77 0.61 -5.72
CA GLU A 20 -0.71 1.01 -7.13
C GLU A 20 -0.29 -0.13 -8.06
N ALA A 21 0.78 -0.86 -7.71
CA ALA A 21 1.22 -2.02 -8.49
C ALA A 21 0.17 -3.13 -8.53
N ALA A 22 -0.45 -3.45 -7.39
CA ALA A 22 -1.51 -4.46 -7.32
C ALA A 22 -2.77 -4.05 -8.09
N ALA A 23 -3.12 -2.77 -8.10
CA ALA A 23 -4.25 -2.24 -8.87
C ALA A 23 -3.96 -2.22 -10.38
N ARG A 24 -2.73 -1.88 -10.79
CA ARG A 24 -2.31 -1.83 -12.20
C ARG A 24 -2.24 -3.22 -12.84
N LEU A 25 -1.76 -4.19 -12.10
CA LEU A 25 -1.56 -5.56 -12.57
C LEU A 25 -2.74 -6.50 -12.26
N GLU A 26 -3.71 -6.03 -11.46
CA GLU A 26 -4.84 -6.83 -10.97
C GLU A 26 -4.41 -8.12 -10.25
N SER A 27 -3.17 -8.17 -9.76
CA SER A 27 -2.50 -9.39 -9.31
C SER A 27 -1.47 -9.09 -8.22
N PHE A 28 -1.66 -9.69 -7.03
CA PHE A 28 -0.71 -9.55 -5.92
C PHE A 28 0.61 -10.27 -6.17
N THR A 29 0.60 -11.33 -6.98
CA THR A 29 1.79 -12.11 -7.32
C THR A 29 2.68 -11.35 -8.29
N GLU A 30 2.09 -10.74 -9.32
CA GLU A 30 2.83 -9.94 -10.29
C GLU A 30 3.32 -8.63 -9.68
N ALA A 31 2.51 -7.98 -8.83
CA ALA A 31 2.94 -6.83 -8.06
C ALA A 31 4.12 -7.15 -7.12
N ALA A 32 4.12 -8.34 -6.52
CA ALA A 32 5.22 -8.80 -5.69
C ALA A 32 6.51 -9.01 -6.50
N ALA A 33 6.39 -9.59 -7.70
CA ALA A 33 7.51 -9.77 -8.62
C ALA A 33 8.10 -8.42 -9.07
N GLU A 34 7.25 -7.44 -9.40
CA GLU A 34 7.68 -6.10 -9.78
C GLU A 34 8.37 -5.34 -8.65
N LEU A 35 7.88 -5.49 -7.42
CA LEU A 35 8.40 -4.79 -6.24
C LEU A 35 9.56 -5.53 -5.56
N GLY A 36 9.92 -6.73 -6.04
CA GLY A 36 11.00 -7.55 -5.47
C GLY A 36 10.70 -8.06 -4.05
N VAL A 37 9.43 -8.36 -3.76
CA VAL A 37 8.96 -8.81 -2.44
C VAL A 37 8.14 -10.09 -2.56
N THR A 38 7.71 -10.67 -1.44
CA THR A 38 6.80 -11.81 -1.45
C THR A 38 5.34 -11.36 -1.59
N PRO A 39 4.44 -12.18 -2.15
CA PRO A 39 3.01 -11.84 -2.24
C PRO A 39 2.38 -11.50 -0.89
N GLY A 40 2.82 -12.16 0.19
CA GLY A 40 2.40 -11.85 1.56
C GLY A 40 2.91 -10.50 2.08
N ALA A 41 4.06 -10.01 1.59
CA ALA A 41 4.53 -8.68 1.92
C ALA A 41 3.69 -7.58 1.24
N VAL A 42 3.18 -7.83 0.03
CA VAL A 42 2.29 -6.88 -0.67
C VAL A 42 0.99 -6.69 0.12
N THR A 43 0.36 -7.79 0.57
CA THR A 43 -0.88 -7.71 1.37
C THR A 43 -0.65 -7.06 2.73
N GLN A 44 0.47 -7.34 3.38
CA GLN A 44 0.86 -6.68 4.63
C GLN A 44 1.10 -5.17 4.43
N GLN A 45 1.71 -4.77 3.31
CA GLN A 45 1.96 -3.36 2.99
C GLN A 45 0.66 -2.61 2.73
N ILE A 46 -0.32 -3.21 2.05
CA ILE A 46 -1.61 -2.57 1.76
C ILE A 46 -2.46 -2.42 3.04
N ARG A 47 -2.34 -3.35 3.99
CA ARG A 47 -3.13 -3.34 5.24
C ARG A 47 -2.59 -2.38 6.31
N GLN A 48 -1.35 -1.92 6.18
CA GLN A 48 -0.65 -1.04 7.13
C GLN A 48 -0.93 0.44 6.88
#